data_AF-A0A7L4R588-F1
#
_entry.id   AF-A0A7L4R588-F1
#
_cell.length_a   1.000
_cell.length_b   1.000
_cell.length_c   1.000
_cell.angle_alpha   90.00
_cell.angle_beta   90.00
_cell.angle_gamma   90.00
#
_symmetry.space_group_name_H-M   'P 1'
#
loop_
_entity.id
_entity.type
_entity.pdbx_description
1 polymer ?
#
loop_
_entity_poly.entity_id
_entity_poly.type
_entity_poly.pdbx_seq_one_letter_code
_entity_poly.pdbx_strand_id
1 'polypeptide(L)' 'MTEYTTILVHKETKERLANLKEYGRESYEELINKLITVYEKLRGEGELSEETKKNIAIARKQIREGKGISTKELMAELDI' A
#
# COMPACT_ATOMS: atom_id res chain seq x y z
N MET A 1 -17.54 -27.41 -3.27
CA MET A 1 -16.79 -27.70 -2.03
C MET A 1 -15.47 -26.95 -2.13
N THR A 2 -15.14 -26.11 -1.15
CA THR A 2 -13.82 -25.46 -1.11
C THR A 2 -12.81 -26.51 -0.64
N GLU A 3 -11.79 -26.77 -1.43
CA GLU A 3 -10.75 -27.76 -1.13
C GLU A 3 -9.67 -27.11 -0.26
N TYR A 4 -9.43 -27.66 0.93
CA TYR A 4 -8.43 -27.15 1.85
C TYR A 4 -7.16 -28.00 1.79
N THR A 5 -6.01 -27.34 1.85
CA THR A 5 -4.70 -27.99 1.96
C THR A 5 -3.98 -27.54 3.23
N THR A 6 -2.85 -28.16 3.55
CA THR A 6 -2.05 -27.83 4.73
C THR A 6 -0.69 -27.26 4.33
N ILE A 7 -0.22 -26.31 5.11
CA ILE A 7 1.15 -25.79 5.03
C ILE A 7 1.86 -26.09 6.34
N LEU A 8 3.11 -26.54 6.26
CA LEU A 8 3.96 -26.73 7.43
C LEU A 8 4.80 -25.47 7.63
N VAL A 9 4.70 -24.85 8.81
CA VAL A 9 5.47 -23.67 9.18
C VAL A 9 6.07 -23.84 10.57
N HIS A 10 7.19 -23.16 10.84
CA HIS A 10 7.75 -23.12 12.18
C HIS A 10 6.79 -22.41 13.15
N LYS A 11 6.89 -22.78 14.44
CA LYS A 11 6.07 -22.19 15.51
C LYS A 11 6.23 -20.68 15.57
N GLU A 12 7.46 -20.18 15.46
CA GLU A 12 7.76 -18.75 15.42
C GLU A 12 7.06 -18.03 14.26
N THR A 13 7.06 -18.62 13.06
CA THR A 13 6.34 -18.06 11.90
C THR A 13 4.85 -17.97 12.16
N LYS A 14 4.25 -19.01 12.78
CA LYS A 14 2.83 -19.00 13.15
C LYS A 14 2.50 -17.90 14.17
N GLU A 15 3.36 -17.69 15.15
CA GLU A 15 3.19 -16.62 16.15
C GLU A 15 3.32 -15.24 15.51
N ARG A 16 4.27 -15.04 14.60
CA ARG A 16 4.39 -13.81 13.82
C ARG A 16 3.13 -13.54 12.98
N LEU A 17 2.60 -14.57 12.32
CA LEU A 17 1.32 -14.45 11.60
C LEU A 17 0.16 -14.10 12.54
N ALA A 18 0.09 -14.71 13.72
CA ALA A 18 -0.95 -14.39 14.71
C ALA A 18 -0.91 -12.92 15.15
N ASN A 19 0.29 -12.34 15.31
CA ASN A 19 0.47 -10.93 15.66
C ASN A 19 0.13 -9.96 14.52
N LEU A 20 0.11 -10.42 13.27
CA LEU A 20 -0.29 -9.63 12.11
C LEU A 20 -1.81 -9.58 11.90
N LYS A 21 -2.58 -10.30 12.73
CA LYS A 21 -4.03 -10.26 12.65
C LYS A 21 -4.56 -8.90 13.10
N GLU A 22 -5.46 -8.32 12.32
CA GLU A 22 -6.07 -7.02 12.63
C GLU A 22 -7.17 -7.14 13.70
N TYR A 23 -7.83 -8.29 13.78
CA TYR A 23 -8.85 -8.58 14.77
C TYR A 23 -8.82 -10.05 15.18
N GLY A 24 -9.28 -10.35 16.40
CA GLY A 24 -9.15 -11.70 16.99
C GLY A 24 -9.87 -12.82 16.23
N ARG A 25 -10.82 -12.50 15.35
CA ARG A 25 -11.58 -13.47 14.53
C ARG A 25 -11.04 -13.65 13.12
N GLU A 26 -9.98 -12.95 12.73
CA GLU A 26 -9.39 -13.08 11.39
C GLU A 26 -8.80 -14.50 11.21
N SER A 27 -9.16 -15.16 10.13
CA SER A 27 -8.64 -16.48 9.76
C SER A 27 -7.23 -16.37 9.16
N TYR A 28 -6.49 -17.48 9.14
CA TYR A 28 -5.19 -17.50 8.45
C TYR A 28 -5.34 -17.35 6.94
N GLU A 29 -6.45 -17.83 6.36
CA GLU A 29 -6.75 -17.66 4.93
C GLU A 29 -6.89 -16.17 4.56
N GLU A 30 -7.68 -15.42 5.34
CA GLU A 30 -7.85 -13.97 5.14
C GLU A 30 -6.51 -13.23 5.29
N LEU A 31 -5.76 -13.53 6.36
CA LEU A 31 -4.46 -12.92 6.59
C LEU A 31 -3.46 -13.22 5.47
N ILE A 32 -3.37 -14.48 5.03
CA ILE A 32 -2.43 -14.90 3.97
C ILE A 32 -2.80 -14.21 2.65
N ASN A 33 -4.07 -14.19 2.27
CA ASN A 33 -4.52 -13.51 1.05
C ASN A 33 -4.28 -12.00 1.09
N LYS A 34 -4.46 -11.37 2.26
CA LYS A 34 -4.11 -9.96 2.47
C LYS A 34 -2.61 -9.72 2.26
N LEU A 35 -1.75 -10.56 2.84
CA LEU A 35 -0.30 -10.45 2.67
C LEU A 35 0.13 -10.68 1.22
N ILE A 36 -0.47 -11.65 0.52
CA ILE A 36 -0.24 -11.89 -0.91
C ILE A 36 -0.64 -10.66 -1.72
N THR A 37 -1.83 -10.10 -1.47
CA THR A 37 -2.30 -8.90 -2.18
C THR A 37 -1.36 -7.72 -1.96
N VAL A 38 -0.87 -7.51 -0.75
CA VAL A 38 0.12 -6.46 -0.45
C VAL A 38 1.43 -6.73 -1.20
N TYR A 39 1.92 -7.97 -1.18
CA TYR A 39 3.13 -8.35 -1.91
C TYR A 39 2.99 -8.16 -3.42
N GLU A 40 1.85 -8.55 -4.00
CA GLU A 40 1.56 -8.38 -5.42
C GLU A 40 1.44 -6.91 -5.81
N LYS A 41 0.82 -6.08 -4.96
CA LYS A 41 0.81 -4.62 -5.14
C LYS A 41 2.23 -4.08 -5.10
N LEU A 42 3.05 -4.41 -4.10
CA LEU A 42 4.44 -3.97 -4.04
C LEU A 42 5.30 -4.47 -5.21
N ARG A 43 4.95 -5.61 -5.80
CA ARG A 43 5.63 -6.18 -6.96
C ARG A 43 5.16 -5.55 -8.28
N GLY A 44 3.87 -5.25 -8.41
CA GLY A 44 3.22 -4.72 -9.61
C GLY A 44 3.26 -3.19 -9.69
N GLU A 45 3.06 -2.51 -8.57
CA GLU A 45 3.53 -1.16 -8.29
C GLU A 45 5.04 -1.27 -8.04
N GLY A 46 5.78 -1.60 -9.10
CA GLY A 46 7.22 -1.38 -9.11
C GLY A 46 7.52 0.05 -8.63
N GLU A 47 8.75 0.27 -8.16
CA GLU A 47 9.24 1.60 -7.78
C GLU A 47 8.62 2.68 -8.66
N LEU A 48 8.12 3.77 -8.05
CA LEU A 48 7.57 4.92 -8.76
C LEU A 48 8.33 5.14 -10.06
N SER A 49 7.63 5.22 -11.20
CA SER A 49 8.32 5.42 -12.48
C SER A 49 9.29 6.60 -12.34
N GLU A 50 10.42 6.58 -13.04
CA GLU A 50 11.40 7.66 -12.94
C GLU A 50 10.77 9.03 -13.24
N GLU A 51 9.76 9.05 -14.11
CA GLU A 51 8.91 10.21 -14.35
C GLU A 51 8.10 10.64 -13.12
N THR A 52 7.47 9.70 -12.42
CA THR A 52 6.73 9.98 -11.18
C THR A 52 7.65 10.48 -10.07
N LYS A 53 8.83 9.87 -9.90
CA LYS A 53 9.87 10.34 -8.96
C LYS A 53 10.31 11.77 -9.29
N LYS A 54 10.53 12.07 -10.58
CA LYS A 54 10.89 13.40 -11.07
C LYS A 54 9.79 14.43 -10.83
N ASN A 55 8.53 14.08 -11.10
CA ASN A 55 7.38 14.95 -10.88
C ASN A 55 7.21 15.29 -9.39
N ILE A 56 7.39 14.31 -8.49
CA ILE A 56 7.39 14.54 -7.04
C ILE A 56 8.53 15.48 -6.63
N ALA A 57 9.73 15.31 -7.20
CA ALA A 57 10.87 16.19 -6.91
C ALA A 57 10.62 17.63 -7.37
N ILE A 58 10.03 17.81 -8.56
CA ILE A 58 9.63 19.12 -9.10
C ILE A 58 8.56 19.76 -8.23
N ALA A 59 7.50 19.03 -7.87
CA ALA A 59 6.43 19.52 -7.01
C ALA A 59 6.97 19.99 -5.64
N ARG A 60 7.86 19.19 -5.02
CA ARG A 60 8.53 19.58 -3.77
C ARG A 60 9.39 20.83 -3.92
N LYS A 61 10.04 21.03 -5.08
CA LYS A 61 10.81 22.25 -5.37
C LYS A 61 9.88 23.46 -5.51
N GLN A 62 8.78 23.34 -6.24
CA GLN A 62 7.80 24.41 -6.42
C GLN A 62 7.19 24.87 -5.10
N ILE A 63 6.84 23.93 -4.21
CA ILE A 63 6.35 24.26 -2.86
C ILE A 63 7.40 25.05 -2.06
N ARG A 64 8.67 24.62 -2.09
CA ARG A 64 9.78 25.35 -1.42
C ARG A 64 10.01 26.75 -2.00
N GLU A 65 9.75 26.92 -3.30
CA GLU A 65 9.83 28.22 -3.99
C GLU A 65 8.57 29.09 -3.78
N GLY A 66 7.60 28.64 -2.98
CA GLY A 66 6.37 29.39 -2.69
C GLY A 66 5.32 29.35 -3.81
N LYS A 67 5.48 28.45 -4.78
CA LYS A 67 4.56 28.27 -5.93
C LYS A 67 3.41 27.29 -5.63
N GLY A 68 3.11 27.06 -4.36
CA GLY A 68 1.96 26.26 -3.96
C GLY A 68 0.68 27.08 -4.12
N ILE A 69 -0.40 26.45 -4.58
CA ILE A 69 -1.74 27.04 -4.61
C ILE A 69 -2.59 26.47 -3.48
N SER A 70 -3.52 27.27 -2.98
CA SER A 70 -4.49 26.81 -1.99
C SER A 70 -5.51 25.86 -2.60
N THR A 71 -6.13 25.03 -1.78
CA THR A 71 -7.18 24.10 -2.23
C THR A 71 -8.32 24.83 -2.93
N LYS A 72 -8.66 26.03 -2.48
CA LYS A 72 -9.72 26.87 -3.08
C LYS A 72 -9.34 27.36 -4.48
N GLU A 73 -8.09 27.75 -4.68
CA GLU A 73 -7.58 28.17 -5.99
C GLU A 73 -7.51 26.99 -6.95
N LEU A 74 -7.05 25.82 -6.47
CA LEU A 74 -7.01 24.59 -7.25
C LEU A 74 -8.40 24.16 -7.73
N MET A 75 -9.41 24.23 -6.85
CA MET A 75 -10.80 23.92 -7.19
C MET A 75 -11.34 24.85 -8.28
N ALA A 76 -11.07 26.15 -8.18
CA ALA A 76 -11.48 27.13 -9.18
C ALA A 76 -10.78 26.91 -10.54
N GLU A 77 -9.52 26.46 -10.55
CA GLU A 77 -8.77 26.18 -11.78
C GLU A 77 -9.17 24.85 -12.44
N LEU A 78 -9.60 23.88 -11.64
CA LEU A 78 -10.07 22.57 -12.10
C LEU A 78 -11.58 22.52 -12.40
N ASP A 79 -12.29 23.64 -12.21
CA ASP A 79 -13.75 23.77 -12.40
C ASP A 79 -14.57 22.71 -11.63
N ILE A 80 -14.18 22.47 -10.37
CA ILE A 80 -14.78 21.47 -9.45
C ILE A 80 -15.07 22.03 -8.07
#